data_AF-A0A444Y7C3-F1
#
_entry.id   AF-A0A444Y7C3-F1
#
_cell.length_a   1.000
_cell.length_b   1.000
_cell.length_c   1.000
_cell.angle_alpha   90.00
_cell.angle_beta   90.00
_cell.angle_gamma   90.00
#
_symmetry.space_group_name_H-M   'P 1'
#
loop_
_entity.id
_entity.type
_entity.pdbx_description
1 polymer ?
#
loop_
_entity_poly.entity_id
_entity_poly.type
_entity_poly.pdbx_seq_one_letter_code
_entity_poly.pdbx_strand_id
1 'polypeptide(L)'
;MGESEKLVSSLFQMARESAPSIIFIDEIDSLCGQRGEGNESEASRRIKTELLVQMQGVGHNDQKVLVLAATNTPYALDQVHLGDTPNNLTEKDFEYLASRTDGFSGSDISVCVKDVLFEPVRKTQDAMYFYKSPEGMWIPCGPKQPGAIQTTMQDLASKGLASKILPPPITRTDFEKVLARQRPTVSKADLDVHERFTKEFGEEG
;
A
#
# COMPACT_ATOMS: atom_id res chain seq x y z
N MET A 1 7.01 24.05 -14.48
CA MET A 1 6.25 22.91 -15.03
C MET A 1 6.66 22.73 -16.47
N GLY A 2 7.21 21.58 -16.82
CA GLY A 2 7.40 21.17 -18.21
C GLY A 2 6.06 20.86 -18.88
N GLU A 3 6.10 20.58 -20.18
CA GLU A 3 4.89 20.32 -20.98
C GLU A 3 4.18 19.03 -20.57
N SER A 4 4.93 17.99 -20.20
CA SER A 4 4.39 16.69 -19.79
C SER A 4 3.64 16.75 -18.45
N GLU A 5 4.10 17.52 -17.46
CA GLU A 5 3.36 17.66 -16.19
C GLU A 5 2.04 18.42 -16.39
N LYS A 6 2.02 19.41 -17.30
CA LYS A 6 0.79 20.15 -17.63
C LYS A 6 -0.25 19.24 -18.30
N LEU A 7 0.18 18.30 -19.13
CA LEU A 7 -0.72 17.33 -19.76
C LEU A 7 -1.38 16.42 -18.73
N VAL A 8 -0.61 15.90 -17.76
CA VAL A 8 -1.16 15.07 -16.66
C VAL A 8 -2.17 15.88 -15.83
N SER A 9 -1.82 17.11 -15.45
CA SER A 9 -2.73 17.97 -14.70
C SER A 9 -4.02 18.27 -15.48
N SER A 10 -3.90 18.58 -16.77
CA SER A 10 -5.04 18.87 -17.64
C SER A 10 -5.94 17.64 -17.85
N LEU A 11 -5.37 16.44 -17.99
CA LEU A 11 -6.10 15.18 -18.11
C LEU A 11 -6.97 14.93 -16.87
N PHE A 12 -6.39 15.07 -15.67
CA PHE A 12 -7.14 14.90 -14.42
C PHE A 12 -8.18 16.00 -14.23
N GLN A 13 -7.89 17.24 -14.64
CA GLN A 13 -8.87 18.32 -14.60
C GLN A 13 -10.06 18.03 -15.53
N MET A 14 -9.79 17.65 -16.78
CA MET A 14 -10.84 17.26 -17.74
C MET A 14 -11.71 16.10 -17.22
N ALA A 15 -11.07 15.09 -16.61
CA ALA A 15 -11.76 13.96 -16.02
C ALA A 15 -12.67 14.40 -14.85
N ARG A 16 -12.22 15.34 -14.02
CA ARG A 16 -13.01 15.91 -12.92
C ARG A 16 -14.18 16.77 -13.43
N GLU A 17 -13.96 17.59 -14.45
CA GLU A 17 -14.99 18.41 -15.10
C GLU A 17 -16.04 17.53 -15.81
N SER A 18 -15.63 16.36 -16.30
CA SER A 18 -16.49 15.39 -17.01
C SER A 18 -16.99 14.25 -16.11
N ALA A 19 -16.96 14.42 -14.79
CA ALA A 19 -17.37 13.36 -13.86
C ALA A 19 -18.86 12.96 -14.07
N PRO A 20 -19.22 11.67 -14.01
CA PRO A 20 -18.37 10.52 -13.67
C PRO A 20 -17.45 10.09 -14.83
N SER A 21 -16.19 9.80 -14.54
CA SER A 21 -15.19 9.46 -15.56
C SER A 21 -14.22 8.38 -15.08
N ILE A 22 -13.64 7.65 -16.05
CA ILE A 22 -12.64 6.61 -15.79
C ILE A 22 -11.35 7.00 -16.52
N ILE A 23 -10.22 6.99 -15.82
CA ILE A 23 -8.88 7.13 -16.38
C ILE A 23 -8.26 5.73 -16.40
N PHE A 24 -7.93 5.22 -17.57
CA PHE A 24 -7.21 3.96 -17.74
C PHE A 24 -5.75 4.24 -18.11
N ILE A 25 -4.82 3.66 -17.36
CA ILE A 25 -3.37 3.77 -17.57
C ILE A 25 -2.85 2.36 -17.85
N ASP A 26 -2.52 2.09 -19.09
CA ASP A 26 -1.85 0.85 -19.47
C ASP A 26 -0.34 0.95 -19.21
N GLU A 27 0.31 -0.18 -18.96
CA GLU A 27 1.76 -0.27 -18.70
C GLU A 27 2.28 0.76 -17.68
N ILE A 28 1.62 0.84 -16.52
CA ILE A 28 2.01 1.81 -15.48
C ILE A 28 3.45 1.58 -14.97
N ASP A 29 3.99 0.39 -15.14
CA ASP A 29 5.39 0.04 -14.89
C ASP A 29 6.38 0.86 -15.75
N SER A 30 6.00 1.27 -16.96
CA SER A 30 6.77 2.21 -17.79
C SER A 30 6.95 3.59 -17.12
N LEU A 31 5.98 3.99 -16.28
CA LEU A 31 5.99 5.24 -15.52
C LEU A 31 6.54 5.06 -14.09
N CYS A 32 6.48 3.84 -13.54
CA CYS A 32 6.77 3.51 -12.14
C CYS A 32 8.10 2.74 -11.93
N GLY A 33 9.06 2.83 -12.86
CA GLY A 33 10.36 2.16 -12.76
C GLY A 33 11.05 2.30 -11.38
N GLN A 34 11.81 1.26 -11.00
CA GLN A 34 12.44 1.15 -9.68
C GLN A 34 13.20 2.42 -9.30
N ARG A 35 12.84 3.04 -8.17
CA ARG A 35 13.58 4.16 -7.58
C ARG A 35 15.00 3.68 -7.27
N GLY A 36 15.98 4.09 -8.06
CA GLY A 36 17.40 3.87 -7.75
C GLY A 36 18.24 3.22 -8.85
N GLU A 37 17.65 2.71 -9.94
CA GLU A 37 18.46 2.38 -11.12
C GLU A 37 18.90 3.69 -11.80
N GLY A 38 20.21 3.85 -11.99
CA GLY A 38 20.86 5.08 -12.48
C GLY A 38 20.49 5.53 -13.90
N ASN A 39 19.43 4.98 -14.49
CA ASN A 39 18.96 5.25 -15.85
C ASN A 39 17.58 5.93 -15.92
N GLU A 40 16.95 6.28 -14.80
CA GLU A 40 15.66 6.97 -14.81
C GLU A 40 15.83 8.46 -15.21
N SER A 41 15.19 8.87 -16.31
CA SER A 41 15.19 10.27 -16.76
C SER A 41 14.52 11.20 -15.74
N GLU A 42 15.12 12.37 -15.47
CA GLU A 42 14.53 13.40 -14.62
C GLU A 42 13.12 13.81 -15.08
N ALA A 43 12.86 13.77 -16.39
CA ALA A 43 11.53 14.05 -16.93
C ALA A 43 10.49 13.01 -16.48
N SER A 44 10.87 11.73 -16.47
CA SER A 44 10.00 10.64 -15.99
C SER A 44 9.68 10.78 -14.51
N ARG A 45 10.70 11.12 -13.68
CA ARG A 45 10.50 11.37 -12.24
C ARG A 45 9.49 12.48 -11.96
N ARG A 46 9.53 13.57 -12.73
CA ARG A 46 8.62 14.71 -12.57
C ARG A 46 7.19 14.34 -12.98
N ILE A 47 7.02 13.61 -14.08
CA ILE A 47 5.73 13.08 -14.54
C ILE A 47 5.13 12.14 -13.49
N LYS A 48 5.92 11.19 -12.96
CA LYS A 48 5.51 10.27 -11.89
C LYS A 48 5.06 11.01 -10.63
N THR A 49 5.81 12.06 -10.24
CA THR A 49 5.47 12.88 -9.08
C THR A 49 4.14 13.60 -9.28
N GLU A 50 3.93 14.20 -10.46
CA GLU A 50 2.66 14.87 -10.80
C GLU A 50 1.49 13.87 -10.82
N LEU A 51 1.67 12.69 -11.42
CA LEU A 51 0.65 11.63 -11.44
C LEU A 51 0.23 11.22 -10.02
N LEU A 52 1.20 11.00 -9.13
CA LEU A 52 0.95 10.66 -7.71
C LEU A 52 0.21 11.78 -6.97
N VAL A 53 0.60 13.04 -7.19
CA VAL A 53 -0.08 14.21 -6.60
C VAL A 53 -1.52 14.29 -7.08
N GLN A 54 -1.77 14.09 -8.38
CA GLN A 54 -3.13 14.11 -8.92
C GLN A 54 -3.98 12.95 -8.41
N MET A 55 -3.42 11.74 -8.26
CA MET A 55 -4.07 10.57 -7.68
C MET A 55 -4.40 10.73 -6.20
N GLN A 56 -3.52 11.34 -5.40
CA GLN A 56 -3.81 11.67 -3.99
C GLN A 56 -4.96 12.68 -3.84
N GLY A 57 -5.11 13.56 -4.84
CA GLY A 57 -6.23 14.50 -4.92
C GLY A 57 -7.57 13.85 -5.31
N VAL A 58 -7.56 12.65 -5.87
CA VAL A 58 -8.79 11.89 -6.19
C VAL A 58 -9.34 11.27 -4.91
N GLY A 59 -10.51 11.72 -4.46
CA GLY A 59 -11.20 11.20 -3.26
C GLY A 59 -11.33 12.19 -2.10
N HIS A 60 -10.69 13.35 -2.15
CA HIS A 60 -10.89 14.44 -1.16
C HIS A 60 -12.06 15.38 -1.50
N ASN A 61 -12.62 15.26 -2.71
CA ASN A 61 -13.86 15.89 -3.13
C ASN A 61 -14.81 14.81 -3.65
N ASP A 62 -16.13 15.04 -3.59
CA ASP A 62 -17.25 14.18 -4.06
C ASP A 62 -17.23 13.80 -5.58
N GLN A 63 -16.08 13.92 -6.24
CA GLN A 63 -15.91 13.71 -7.67
C GLN A 63 -15.65 12.24 -7.99
N LYS A 64 -16.58 11.65 -8.76
CA LYS A 64 -16.62 10.26 -9.23
C LYS A 64 -15.60 9.99 -10.34
N VAL A 65 -14.31 10.18 -10.08
CA VAL A 65 -13.23 9.81 -11.01
C VAL A 65 -12.60 8.51 -10.54
N LEU A 66 -12.66 7.46 -11.36
CA LEU A 66 -12.04 6.16 -11.10
C LEU A 66 -10.74 6.06 -11.91
N VAL A 67 -9.64 5.70 -11.27
CA VAL A 67 -8.36 5.43 -11.95
C VAL A 67 -8.12 3.93 -11.97
N LEU A 68 -7.94 3.37 -13.16
CA LEU A 68 -7.58 1.97 -13.42
C LEU A 68 -6.18 1.93 -14.02
N ALA A 69 -5.31 1.07 -13.51
CA ALA A 69 -3.96 0.90 -14.02
C ALA A 69 -3.67 -0.58 -14.32
N ALA A 70 -3.07 -0.86 -15.48
CA ALA A 70 -2.61 -2.17 -15.90
C ALA A 70 -1.07 -2.22 -15.89
N THR A 71 -0.52 -3.39 -15.61
CA THR A 71 0.92 -3.65 -15.51
C THR A 71 1.25 -5.01 -16.10
N ASN A 72 2.38 -5.12 -16.78
CA ASN A 72 2.93 -6.40 -17.22
C ASN A 72 3.91 -6.98 -16.17
N THR A 73 4.24 -6.20 -15.15
CA THR A 73 5.16 -6.57 -14.05
C THR A 73 4.49 -6.37 -12.68
N PRO A 74 3.53 -7.22 -12.30
CA PRO A 74 2.81 -7.09 -11.02
C PRO A 74 3.74 -7.16 -9.80
N TYR A 75 4.85 -7.90 -9.90
CA TYR A 75 5.86 -8.02 -8.84
C TYR A 75 6.58 -6.69 -8.49
N ALA A 76 6.64 -5.73 -9.42
CA ALA A 76 7.19 -4.40 -9.16
C ALA A 76 6.20 -3.49 -8.41
N LEU A 77 4.90 -3.82 -8.41
CA LEU A 77 3.83 -3.03 -7.78
C LEU A 77 3.58 -3.43 -6.32
N ASP A 78 4.02 -4.59 -5.85
CA ASP A 78 3.89 -4.96 -4.42
C ASP A 78 4.81 -4.13 -3.52
N GLN A 79 5.91 -3.58 -4.05
CA GLN A 79 6.69 -2.54 -3.36
C GLN A 79 5.97 -1.18 -3.31
N VAL A 80 4.98 -0.94 -4.19
CA VAL A 80 4.28 0.36 -4.29
C VAL A 80 3.17 0.50 -3.26
N HIS A 81 2.51 -0.58 -2.81
CA HIS A 81 1.41 -0.47 -1.84
C HIS A 81 1.85 -0.27 -0.39
N LEU A 82 3.09 -0.60 -0.03
CA LEU A 82 3.68 -0.23 1.26
C LEU A 82 4.25 1.20 1.25
N GLY A 83 4.50 1.77 0.08
CA GLY A 83 5.09 3.11 -0.07
C GLY A 83 6.42 3.25 0.67
N ASP A 84 6.62 4.37 1.36
CA ASP A 84 7.78 4.61 2.23
C ASP A 84 7.59 4.03 3.65
N THR A 85 6.59 3.18 3.88
CA THR A 85 6.29 2.63 5.21
C THR A 85 7.40 1.65 5.64
N PRO A 86 8.09 1.91 6.77
CA PRO A 86 9.11 1.00 7.26
C PRO A 86 8.54 -0.40 7.46
N ASN A 87 9.12 -1.37 6.77
CA ASN A 87 8.73 -2.77 6.84
C ASN A 87 9.97 -3.65 6.87
N ASN A 88 9.82 -4.86 7.38
CA ASN A 88 10.91 -5.84 7.47
C ASN A 88 10.54 -7.12 6.71
N LEU A 89 9.95 -6.96 5.53
CA LEU A 89 9.53 -8.06 4.64
C LEU A 89 10.62 -8.38 3.64
N THR A 90 10.83 -9.67 3.41
CA THR A 90 11.73 -10.21 2.39
C THR A 90 10.93 -10.75 1.21
N GLU A 91 11.59 -10.99 0.07
CA GLU A 91 10.97 -11.61 -1.12
C GLU A 91 10.28 -12.95 -0.78
N LYS A 92 10.91 -13.76 0.07
CA LYS A 92 10.32 -15.02 0.57
C LYS A 92 9.04 -14.82 1.39
N ASP A 93 8.93 -13.69 2.07
CA ASP A 93 7.70 -13.35 2.81
C ASP A 93 6.57 -13.01 1.84
N PHE A 94 6.87 -12.31 0.75
CA PHE A 94 5.87 -12.04 -0.29
C PHE A 94 5.42 -13.32 -1.00
N GLU A 95 6.34 -14.23 -1.35
CA GLU A 95 5.99 -15.55 -1.89
C GLU A 95 5.10 -16.34 -0.93
N TYR A 96 5.42 -16.31 0.37
CA TYR A 96 4.60 -16.94 1.40
C TYR A 96 3.20 -16.32 1.48
N LEU A 97 3.11 -14.99 1.47
CA LEU A 97 1.82 -14.28 1.52
C LEU A 97 0.98 -14.51 0.26
N ALA A 98 1.62 -14.59 -0.92
CA ALA A 98 0.95 -14.96 -2.17
C ALA A 98 0.31 -16.36 -2.06
N SER A 99 1.04 -17.35 -1.53
CA SER A 99 0.48 -18.69 -1.31
C SER A 99 -0.71 -18.72 -0.32
N ARG A 100 -0.81 -17.71 0.54
CA ARG A 100 -1.87 -17.57 1.56
C ARG A 100 -3.07 -16.75 1.09
N THR A 101 -2.95 -16.10 -0.06
CA THR A 101 -3.99 -15.26 -0.67
C THR A 101 -4.63 -15.94 -1.89
N ASP A 102 -4.44 -17.25 -2.03
CA ASP A 102 -5.12 -18.03 -3.07
C ASP A 102 -6.65 -17.86 -2.98
N GLY A 103 -7.26 -17.52 -4.12
CA GLY A 103 -8.69 -17.18 -4.23
C GLY A 103 -9.09 -15.77 -3.80
N PHE A 104 -8.16 -14.92 -3.34
CA PHE A 104 -8.45 -13.51 -3.06
C PHE A 104 -8.50 -12.71 -4.36
N SER A 105 -9.49 -11.81 -4.48
CA SER A 105 -9.48 -10.81 -5.55
C SER A 105 -8.46 -9.70 -5.27
N GLY A 106 -8.10 -8.93 -6.30
CA GLY A 106 -7.27 -7.73 -6.12
C GLY A 106 -7.87 -6.72 -5.12
N SER A 107 -9.21 -6.68 -5.01
CA SER A 107 -9.91 -5.86 -4.01
C SER A 107 -9.71 -6.39 -2.59
N ASP A 108 -9.77 -7.71 -2.39
CA ASP A 108 -9.51 -8.35 -1.09
C ASP A 108 -8.07 -8.08 -0.63
N ILE A 109 -7.10 -8.20 -1.55
CA ILE A 109 -5.69 -7.89 -1.28
C ILE A 109 -5.53 -6.42 -0.91
N SER A 110 -6.16 -5.49 -1.65
CA SER A 110 -6.11 -4.06 -1.34
C SER A 110 -6.66 -3.75 0.05
N VAL A 111 -7.78 -4.37 0.44
CA VAL A 111 -8.35 -4.24 1.78
C VAL A 111 -7.39 -4.79 2.84
N CYS A 112 -6.78 -5.95 2.59
CA CYS A 112 -5.78 -6.54 3.50
C CYS A 112 -4.59 -5.60 3.70
N VAL A 113 -4.03 -5.05 2.63
CA VAL A 113 -2.87 -4.16 2.73
C VAL A 113 -3.23 -2.88 3.48
N LYS A 114 -4.39 -2.27 3.19
CA LYS A 114 -4.87 -1.11 3.96
C LYS A 114 -4.97 -1.41 5.45
N ASP A 115 -5.51 -2.58 5.79
CA ASP A 115 -5.63 -3.04 7.17
C ASP A 115 -4.26 -3.23 7.86
N VAL A 116 -3.29 -3.79 7.13
CA VAL A 116 -1.92 -3.99 7.62
C VAL A 116 -1.20 -2.68 7.86
N LEU A 117 -1.42 -1.67 7.01
CA LEU A 117 -0.81 -0.34 7.15
C LEU A 117 -1.19 0.34 8.48
N PHE A 118 -2.31 -0.02 9.09
CA PHE A 118 -2.72 0.49 10.41
C PHE A 118 -2.20 -0.35 11.60
N GLU A 119 -1.63 -1.54 11.39
CA GLU A 119 -1.12 -2.38 12.49
C GLU A 119 -0.01 -1.72 13.32
N PRO A 120 0.98 -0.99 12.74
CA PRO A 120 1.94 -0.22 13.52
C PRO A 120 1.28 0.77 14.47
N VAL A 121 0.26 1.51 14.01
CA VAL A 121 -0.45 2.50 14.81
C VAL A 121 -1.19 1.82 15.97
N ARG A 122 -1.92 0.73 15.68
CA ARG A 122 -2.62 -0.07 16.71
C ARG A 122 -1.64 -0.61 17.74
N LYS A 123 -0.52 -1.20 17.31
CA LYS A 123 0.55 -1.68 18.21
C LYS A 123 1.08 -0.58 19.10
N THR A 124 1.29 0.63 18.58
CA THR A 124 1.77 1.75 19.39
C THR A 124 0.72 2.23 20.39
N GLN A 125 -0.55 2.25 20.01
CA GLN A 125 -1.66 2.65 20.89
C GLN A 125 -1.91 1.63 22.01
N ASP A 126 -1.87 0.35 21.69
CA ASP A 126 -2.15 -0.76 22.63
C ASP A 126 -0.92 -1.19 23.44
N ALA A 127 0.26 -0.65 23.15
CA ALA A 127 1.50 -1.03 23.82
C ALA A 127 1.51 -0.63 25.30
N MET A 128 1.87 -1.60 26.14
CA MET A 128 2.11 -1.39 27.58
C MET A 128 3.60 -1.30 27.94
N TYR A 129 4.47 -1.55 26.96
CA TYR A 129 5.93 -1.51 27.13
C TYR A 129 6.57 -0.82 25.94
N PHE A 130 7.55 0.03 26.23
CA PHE A 130 8.38 0.69 25.23
C PHE A 130 9.84 0.56 25.64
N TYR A 131 10.74 0.51 24.65
CA TYR A 131 12.17 0.68 24.90
C TYR A 131 12.63 1.98 24.24
N LYS A 132 13.74 2.50 24.74
CA LYS A 132 14.36 3.71 24.21
C LYS A 132 15.52 3.32 23.28
N SER A 133 15.45 3.76 22.04
CA SER A 133 16.52 3.57 21.06
C SER A 133 17.77 4.39 21.41
N PRO A 134 18.95 4.05 20.88
CA PRO A 134 20.17 4.85 21.05
C PRO A 134 20.01 6.32 20.60
N GLU A 135 19.15 6.56 19.61
CA GLU A 135 18.79 7.88 19.06
C GLU A 135 17.79 8.64 19.95
N GLY A 136 17.32 8.01 21.04
CA GLY A 136 16.43 8.62 22.01
C GLY A 136 14.94 8.53 21.68
N MET A 137 14.56 7.70 20.70
CA MET A 137 13.18 7.46 20.30
C MET A 137 12.55 6.33 21.11
N TRP A 138 11.24 6.39 21.33
CA TRP A 138 10.46 5.39 22.05
C TRP A 138 9.73 4.49 21.06
N ILE A 139 10.02 3.20 21.11
CA ILE A 139 9.45 2.21 20.20
C ILE A 139 8.70 1.17 21.04
N PRO A 140 7.45 0.81 20.68
CA PRO A 140 6.68 -0.17 21.43
C PRO A 140 7.33 -1.55 21.33
N CYS A 141 7.30 -2.30 22.42
CA CYS A 141 7.91 -3.63 22.52
C CYS A 141 7.12 -4.58 23.42
N GLY A 142 7.53 -5.85 23.43
CA GLY A 142 7.04 -6.82 24.40
C GLY A 142 7.77 -6.73 25.75
N PRO A 143 7.22 -7.33 26.82
CA PRO A 143 7.81 -7.30 28.17
C PRO A 143 9.15 -8.04 28.28
N LYS A 144 9.46 -8.92 27.32
CA LYS A 144 10.69 -9.73 27.29
C LYS A 144 11.86 -9.02 26.59
N GLN A 145 11.63 -7.86 25.99
CA GLN A 145 12.67 -7.16 25.25
C GLN A 145 13.68 -6.52 26.23
N PRO A 146 14.99 -6.67 26.00
CA PRO A 146 16.00 -5.98 26.81
C PRO A 146 15.78 -4.46 26.77
N GLY A 147 15.75 -3.83 27.95
CA GLY A 147 15.48 -2.39 28.07
C GLY A 147 14.00 -2.00 27.92
N ALA A 148 13.08 -2.96 27.96
CA ALA A 148 11.64 -2.68 28.01
C ALA A 148 11.27 -1.96 29.32
N ILE A 149 10.58 -0.84 29.18
CA ILE A 149 10.04 -0.03 30.26
C ILE A 149 8.53 -0.11 30.16
N GLN A 150 7.87 -0.45 31.27
CA GLN A 150 6.42 -0.47 31.34
C GLN A 150 5.88 0.97 31.34
N THR A 151 5.26 1.37 30.22
CA THR A 151 4.68 2.70 30.01
C THR A 151 3.75 2.65 28.80
N THR A 152 2.80 3.58 28.72
CA THR A 152 1.88 3.68 27.57
C THR A 152 2.19 4.88 26.67
N MET A 153 1.58 4.92 25.48
CA MET A 153 1.64 6.11 24.62
C MET A 153 1.10 7.36 25.33
N GLN A 154 0.00 7.24 26.10
CA GLN A 154 -0.56 8.38 26.83
C GLN A 154 0.40 8.90 27.91
N ASP A 155 1.08 8.01 28.63
CA ASP A 155 2.06 8.39 29.65
C ASP A 155 3.24 9.13 29.03
N LEU A 156 3.76 8.65 27.90
CA LEU A 156 4.84 9.32 27.16
C LEU A 156 4.38 10.68 26.62
N ALA A 157 3.15 10.76 26.09
CA ALA A 157 2.59 11.99 25.60
C ALA A 157 2.41 13.05 26.70
N SER A 158 1.91 12.65 27.89
CA SER A 158 1.76 13.57 29.04
C SER A 158 3.08 14.17 29.52
N LYS A 159 4.19 13.47 29.27
CA LYS A 159 5.57 13.93 29.57
C LYS A 159 6.18 14.78 28.44
N GLY A 160 5.41 15.13 27.40
CA GLY A 160 5.89 15.89 26.26
C GLY A 160 6.77 15.08 25.30
N LEU A 161 6.71 13.74 25.34
CA LEU A 161 7.54 12.85 24.52
C LEU A 161 6.79 12.29 23.30
N ALA A 162 5.59 12.77 22.99
CA ALA A 162 4.77 12.28 21.87
C ALA A 162 5.52 12.31 20.53
N SER A 163 6.28 13.38 20.25
CA SER A 163 7.08 13.52 19.02
C SER A 163 8.29 12.59 18.95
N LYS A 164 8.61 11.91 20.06
CA LYS A 164 9.70 10.94 20.15
C LYS A 164 9.21 9.49 20.06
N ILE A 165 7.92 9.27 19.82
CA ILE A 165 7.35 7.93 19.67
C ILE A 165 7.48 7.52 18.20
N LEU A 166 8.08 6.36 17.95
CA LEU A 166 8.15 5.75 16.63
C LEU A 166 7.32 4.46 16.62
N PRO A 167 6.37 4.33 15.68
CA PRO A 167 5.70 3.06 15.44
C PRO A 167 6.69 1.97 15.01
N PRO A 168 6.43 0.70 15.33
CA PRO A 168 7.28 -0.40 14.89
C PRO A 168 7.08 -0.63 13.38
N PRO A 169 8.10 -1.13 12.67
CA PRO A 169 7.94 -1.47 11.27
C PRO A 169 6.90 -2.58 11.07
N ILE A 170 6.28 -2.62 9.90
CA ILE A 170 5.39 -3.70 9.51
C ILE A 170 6.18 -5.00 9.36
N THR A 171 5.62 -6.09 9.87
CA THR A 171 6.23 -7.43 9.82
C THR A 171 5.30 -8.44 9.17
N ARG A 172 5.82 -9.59 8.75
CA ARG A 172 5.00 -10.70 8.21
C ARG A 172 3.85 -11.10 9.14
N THR A 173 4.09 -11.07 10.46
CA THR A 173 3.05 -11.43 11.45
C THR A 173 1.84 -10.50 11.43
N ASP A 174 2.00 -9.27 10.93
CA ASP A 174 0.89 -8.33 10.75
C ASP A 174 0.00 -8.79 9.61
N PHE A 175 0.60 -9.14 8.47
CA PHE A 175 -0.13 -9.74 7.36
C PHE A 175 -0.83 -11.04 7.75
N GLU A 176 -0.18 -11.94 8.50
CA GLU A 176 -0.81 -13.18 8.97
C GLU A 176 -2.06 -12.91 9.83
N LYS A 177 -2.00 -11.93 10.74
CA LYS A 177 -3.15 -11.53 11.56
C LYS A 177 -4.29 -10.97 10.72
N VAL A 178 -3.97 -10.14 9.73
CA VAL A 178 -4.99 -9.55 8.84
C VAL A 178 -5.60 -10.62 7.94
N LEU A 179 -4.80 -11.47 7.33
CA LEU A 179 -5.29 -12.55 6.47
C LEU A 179 -6.13 -13.57 7.24
N ALA A 180 -5.82 -13.83 8.51
CA ALA A 180 -6.60 -14.73 9.35
C ALA A 180 -8.04 -14.24 9.64
N ARG A 181 -8.29 -12.92 9.56
CA ARG A 181 -9.61 -12.31 9.79
C ARG A 181 -10.41 -12.06 8.51
N GLN A 182 -9.76 -12.14 7.35
CA GLN A 182 -10.39 -11.84 6.05
C GLN A 182 -10.91 -13.12 5.38
N ARG A 183 -12.02 -12.99 4.66
CA ARG A 183 -12.57 -14.06 3.80
C ARG A 183 -12.54 -13.58 2.35
N PRO A 184 -12.19 -14.44 1.39
CA PRO A 184 -12.26 -14.08 -0.03
C PRO A 184 -13.68 -13.60 -0.39
N THR A 185 -13.78 -12.49 -1.13
CA THR A 185 -15.09 -12.01 -1.60
C THR A 185 -15.58 -12.76 -2.83
N VAL A 186 -14.68 -13.33 -3.62
CA VAL A 186 -15.04 -14.14 -4.78
C VAL A 186 -15.30 -15.57 -4.33
N SER A 187 -16.49 -16.09 -4.65
CA SER A 187 -16.82 -17.46 -4.28
C SER A 187 -16.14 -18.45 -5.22
N LYS A 188 -15.91 -19.68 -4.73
CA LYS A 188 -15.36 -20.75 -5.57
C LYS A 188 -16.24 -21.06 -6.79
N ALA A 189 -17.55 -20.84 -6.67
CA ALA A 189 -18.49 -21.00 -7.78
C ALA A 189 -18.29 -19.94 -8.87
N ASP A 190 -17.97 -18.69 -8.49
CA ASP A 190 -17.69 -17.62 -9.45
C ASP A 190 -16.38 -17.88 -10.21
N LEU A 191 -15.36 -18.41 -9.51
CA LEU A 191 -14.09 -18.84 -10.10
C LEU A 191 -14.30 -19.99 -11.09
N ASP A 192 -15.09 -21.02 -10.73
CA ASP A 192 -15.38 -22.16 -11.59
C ASP A 192 -16.12 -21.77 -12.87
N VAL A 193 -17.03 -20.77 -12.79
CA VAL A 193 -17.73 -20.23 -13.96
C VAL A 193 -16.75 -19.50 -14.87
N HIS A 194 -15.84 -18.71 -14.30
CA HIS A 194 -14.82 -18.00 -15.08
C HIS A 194 -13.83 -18.96 -15.73
N GLU A 195 -13.36 -19.99 -15.01
CA GLU A 195 -12.49 -21.03 -15.57
C GLU A 195 -13.18 -21.80 -16.71
N ARG A 196 -14.47 -22.14 -16.56
CA ARG A 196 -15.22 -22.78 -17.65
C ARG A 196 -15.33 -21.87 -18.85
N PHE A 197 -15.67 -20.60 -18.63
CA PHE A 197 -15.81 -19.62 -19.70
C PHE A 197 -14.48 -19.41 -20.45
N THR A 198 -13.37 -19.22 -19.73
CA THR A 198 -12.03 -19.09 -20.32
C THR A 198 -11.59 -20.36 -21.04
N LYS A 199 -11.96 -21.55 -20.53
CA LYS A 199 -11.64 -22.83 -21.18
C LYS A 199 -12.49 -23.11 -22.42
N GLU A 200 -13.72 -22.62 -22.46
CA GLU A 200 -14.65 -22.79 -23.58
C GLU A 200 -14.41 -21.75 -24.70
N PHE A 201 -14.03 -20.52 -24.36
CA PHE A 201 -13.98 -19.41 -25.31
C PHE A 201 -12.58 -18.83 -25.55
N GLY A 202 -11.57 -19.19 -24.74
CA GLY A 202 -10.21 -18.65 -24.83
C GLY A 202 -10.07 -17.24 -24.22
N GLU A 203 -8.88 -16.66 -24.33
CA GLU A 203 -8.55 -15.32 -23.77
C GLU A 203 -8.81 -14.16 -24.76
N GLU A 204 -9.23 -14.45 -26.00
CA GLU A 204 -9.55 -13.42 -27.00
C GLU A 204 -11.07 -13.19 -27.04
N GLY A 205 -11.54 -12.23 -26.24
CA GLY A 205 -12.94 -11.76 -26.23
C GLY A 205 -13.01 -10.26 -26.01
#